data_AF-A0A352FK06-F1
#
_entry.id   AF-A0A352FK06-F1
#
_cell.length_a   1.000
_cell.length_b   1.000
_cell.length_c   1.000
_cell.angle_alpha   90.00
_cell.angle_beta   90.00
_cell.angle_gamma   90.00
#
_symmetry.space_group_name_H-M   'P 1'
#
loop_
_entity.id
_entity.type
_entity.pdbx_description
1 polymer ?
#
loop_
_entity_poly.entity_id
_entity_poly.type
_entity_poly.pdbx_seq_one_letter_code
_entity_poly.pdbx_strand_id
1 'polypeptide(L)'
;MRILLLTILASATLTSFTTRQSNAWRGIRPLYSTRADVERTLGLPTHSGGVSIYRPFDQYGDIDRLQQEARLDNFALSLENDRASNGFVIVYAGGRFRAGEALAYGNDSKKYLVGKRKIDQRRIIVINGGYRQNLETELYIVPKNSPAPTPSPTLSTDQVKVIKKH
;
A
#
# COMPACT_ATOMS: atom_id res chain seq x y z
N MET A 1 -83.97 -7.05 20.68
CA MET A 1 -83.93 -8.42 21.22
C MET A 1 -82.46 -8.79 21.44
N ARG A 2 -82.06 -8.99 22.70
CA ARG A 2 -81.03 -9.94 23.21
C ARG A 2 -80.35 -10.82 22.12
N ILE A 3 -79.02 -10.93 21.97
CA ILE A 3 -78.03 -11.53 22.90
C ILE A 3 -76.61 -11.38 22.33
N LEU A 4 -75.63 -11.29 23.23
CA LEU A 4 -74.17 -11.39 23.02
C LEU A 4 -73.71 -12.63 22.23
N LEU A 5 -72.58 -12.51 21.52
CA LEU A 5 -71.61 -13.62 21.44
C LEU A 5 -70.18 -13.09 21.34
N LEU A 6 -69.38 -13.46 22.35
CA LEU A 6 -67.95 -13.26 22.51
C LEU A 6 -67.17 -14.19 21.58
N THR A 7 -66.16 -13.68 20.87
CA THR A 7 -64.97 -14.46 20.51
C THR A 7 -63.72 -13.61 20.66
N ILE A 8 -62.80 -14.11 21.48
CA ILE A 8 -61.47 -13.57 21.76
C ILE A 8 -60.53 -14.13 20.70
N LEU A 9 -59.66 -13.31 20.09
CA LEU A 9 -58.42 -13.83 19.52
C LEU A 9 -57.27 -12.84 19.68
N ALA A 10 -56.31 -13.25 20.50
CA ALA A 10 -55.08 -12.56 20.82
C ALA A 10 -54.19 -12.40 19.58
N SER A 11 -53.85 -11.16 19.22
CA SER A 11 -52.78 -10.89 18.25
C SER A 11 -51.47 -10.68 19.01
N ALA A 12 -50.70 -11.75 19.17
CA ALA A 12 -49.33 -11.68 19.65
C ALA A 12 -48.43 -11.04 18.58
N THR A 13 -47.80 -9.92 18.92
CA THR A 13 -46.84 -9.21 18.07
C THR A 13 -45.55 -10.01 17.95
N LEU A 14 -45.38 -10.73 16.85
CA LEU A 14 -44.09 -11.29 16.46
C LEU A 14 -43.31 -10.21 15.69
N THR A 15 -42.44 -9.49 16.40
CA THR A 15 -41.35 -8.73 15.79
C THR A 15 -40.55 -9.68 14.91
N SER A 16 -40.68 -9.53 13.60
CA SER A 16 -39.91 -10.32 12.65
C SER A 16 -38.45 -9.89 12.73
N PHE A 17 -37.58 -10.76 13.21
CA PHE A 17 -36.15 -10.62 13.03
C PHE A 17 -35.86 -10.88 11.55
N THR A 18 -35.53 -9.85 10.78
CA THR A 18 -34.95 -10.03 9.45
C THR A 18 -33.56 -10.63 9.60
N THR A 19 -33.42 -11.92 9.33
CA THR A 19 -32.13 -12.54 9.15
C THR A 19 -31.47 -11.95 7.90
N ARG A 20 -30.31 -11.28 8.07
CA ARG A 20 -29.45 -10.87 6.96
C ARG A 20 -29.01 -12.11 6.18
N GLN A 21 -29.47 -12.25 4.95
CA GLN A 21 -28.97 -13.24 4.01
C GLN A 21 -27.53 -12.86 3.62
N SER A 22 -26.56 -13.66 4.05
CA SER A 22 -25.16 -13.50 3.64
C SER A 22 -24.93 -14.13 2.26
N ASN A 23 -24.29 -13.40 1.35
CA ASN A 23 -23.98 -13.83 -0.01
C ASN A 23 -22.96 -14.99 -0.02
N ALA A 24 -23.44 -16.22 0.10
CA ALA A 24 -22.64 -17.43 -0.06
C ALA A 24 -22.46 -17.75 -1.55
N TRP A 25 -21.22 -17.62 -2.05
CA TRP A 25 -20.88 -18.06 -3.40
C TRP A 25 -20.59 -19.56 -3.38
N ARG A 26 -21.41 -20.35 -4.09
CA ARG A 26 -21.17 -21.77 -4.45
C ARG A 26 -20.74 -22.69 -3.29
N GLY A 27 -21.37 -22.58 -2.12
CA GLY A 27 -21.19 -23.56 -1.04
C GLY A 27 -19.85 -23.49 -0.29
N ILE A 28 -19.00 -22.52 -0.60
CA ILE A 28 -17.83 -22.22 0.24
C ILE A 28 -18.35 -21.44 1.44
N ARG A 29 -18.28 -22.04 2.63
CA ARG A 29 -18.39 -21.30 3.89
C ARG A 29 -17.06 -20.58 4.09
N PRO A 30 -17.00 -19.23 4.02
CA PRO A 30 -15.79 -18.52 4.39
C PRO A 30 -15.46 -18.90 5.83
N LEU A 31 -14.27 -19.42 6.07
CA LEU A 31 -13.77 -19.57 7.43
C LEU A 31 -13.51 -18.15 7.93
N TYR A 32 -14.42 -17.61 8.74
CA TYR A 32 -14.20 -16.31 9.39
C TYR A 32 -13.16 -16.49 10.49
N SER A 33 -11.88 -16.56 10.12
CA SER A 33 -10.83 -16.30 11.09
C SER A 33 -10.80 -14.80 11.28
N THR A 34 -11.10 -14.32 12.49
CA THR A 34 -10.97 -12.90 12.76
C THR A 34 -9.49 -12.51 12.70
N ARG A 35 -9.21 -11.22 12.51
CA ARG A 35 -7.83 -10.71 12.61
C ARG A 35 -7.16 -11.16 13.92
N ALA A 36 -7.90 -11.15 15.03
CA ALA A 36 -7.41 -11.58 16.33
C ALA A 36 -7.07 -13.09 16.39
N ASP A 37 -7.83 -13.93 15.68
CA ASP A 37 -7.55 -15.37 15.61
C ASP A 37 -6.30 -15.65 14.77
N VAL A 38 -6.12 -14.95 13.65
CA VAL A 38 -4.90 -15.02 12.84
C VAL A 38 -3.69 -14.58 13.64
N GLU A 39 -3.78 -13.43 14.34
CA GLU A 39 -2.70 -12.91 15.19
C GLU A 39 -2.38 -13.86 16.36
N ARG A 40 -3.38 -14.56 16.92
CA ARG A 40 -3.16 -15.59 17.93
C ARG A 40 -2.42 -16.81 17.38
N THR A 41 -2.72 -17.23 16.15
CA THR A 41 -2.14 -18.44 15.55
C THR A 41 -0.75 -18.21 14.94
N LEU A 42 -0.58 -17.09 14.22
CA LEU A 42 0.63 -16.80 13.44
C LEU A 42 1.54 -15.77 14.12
N GLY A 43 1.09 -15.15 15.20
CA GLY A 43 1.75 -14.01 15.83
C GLY A 43 1.34 -12.67 15.21
N LEU A 44 1.71 -11.59 15.88
CA LEU A 44 1.61 -10.25 15.29
C LEU A 44 2.46 -10.20 14.01
N PRO A 45 2.03 -9.47 12.97
CA PRO A 45 2.86 -9.28 11.78
C PRO A 45 4.19 -8.65 12.21
N THR A 46 5.28 -9.43 12.11
CA THR A 46 6.62 -9.04 12.55
C THR A 46 7.23 -7.93 11.69
N HIS A 47 6.60 -7.64 10.54
CA HIS A 47 6.92 -6.50 9.69
C HIS A 47 5.81 -5.47 9.85
N SER A 48 6.10 -4.37 10.53
CA SER A 48 5.23 -3.18 10.59
C SER A 48 5.13 -2.46 9.24
N GLY A 49 5.87 -2.93 8.22
CA GLY A 49 5.77 -2.46 6.85
C GLY A 49 4.53 -3.02 6.16
N GLY A 50 3.66 -2.15 5.65
CA GLY A 50 2.45 -2.58 4.97
C GLY A 50 2.78 -3.41 3.72
N VAL A 51 1.94 -4.40 3.41
CA VAL A 51 2.06 -5.19 2.18
C VAL A 51 1.56 -4.32 1.03
N SER A 52 2.45 -3.96 0.09
CA SER A 52 2.04 -3.33 -1.17
C SER A 52 1.29 -4.36 -2.01
N ILE A 53 0.08 -4.02 -2.46
CA ILE A 53 -0.70 -4.86 -3.39
C ILE A 53 -0.17 -4.80 -4.83
N TYR A 54 0.82 -3.94 -5.08
CA TYR A 54 1.49 -3.81 -6.36
C TYR A 54 2.83 -4.52 -6.32
N ARG A 55 3.21 -5.14 -7.44
CA ARG A 55 4.59 -5.56 -7.68
C ARG A 55 5.40 -4.37 -8.21
N PRO A 56 6.63 -4.13 -7.73
CA PRO A 56 7.51 -3.15 -8.34
C PRO A 56 7.69 -3.43 -9.83
N PHE A 57 7.68 -2.37 -10.65
CA PHE A 57 8.15 -2.40 -12.03
C PHE A 57 9.64 -2.73 -12.07
N ASP A 58 10.43 -2.08 -11.21
CA ASP A 58 11.85 -2.35 -11.02
C ASP A 58 12.24 -2.07 -9.56
N GLN A 59 13.34 -2.68 -9.13
CA GLN A 59 13.89 -2.56 -7.78
C GLN A 59 15.42 -2.63 -7.85
N TYR A 60 16.09 -1.71 -7.17
CA TYR A 60 17.56 -1.68 -7.15
C TYR A 60 18.10 -1.08 -5.85
N GLY A 61 19.31 -1.51 -5.47
CA GLY A 61 20.01 -1.02 -4.27
C GLY A 61 20.85 0.23 -4.56
N ASP A 62 22.01 0.30 -3.90
CA ASP A 62 23.02 1.32 -4.22
C ASP A 62 23.75 0.96 -5.52
N ILE A 63 23.52 1.74 -6.56
CA ILE A 63 24.08 1.54 -7.90
C ILE A 63 24.68 2.85 -8.39
N ASP A 64 25.62 2.76 -9.34
CA ASP A 64 26.18 3.96 -9.95
C ASP A 64 25.12 4.74 -10.74
N ARG A 65 25.41 6.03 -10.93
CA ARG A 65 24.49 6.97 -11.57
C ARG A 65 24.11 6.54 -13.00
N LEU A 66 25.02 5.99 -13.78
CA LEU A 66 24.73 5.60 -15.16
C LEU A 66 23.74 4.45 -15.20
N GLN A 67 23.89 3.47 -14.31
CA GLN A 67 22.93 2.37 -14.16
C GLN A 67 21.57 2.87 -13.68
N GLN A 68 21.54 3.80 -12.72
CA GLN A 68 20.30 4.41 -12.26
C GLN A 68 19.58 5.15 -13.40
N GLU A 69 20.29 5.96 -14.18
CA GLU A 69 19.73 6.67 -15.33
C GLU A 69 19.15 5.71 -16.37
N ALA A 70 19.82 4.58 -16.65
CA ALA A 70 19.31 3.56 -17.58
C ALA A 70 18.01 2.88 -17.07
N ARG A 71 17.91 2.63 -15.77
CA ARG A 71 16.68 2.08 -15.16
C ARG A 71 15.54 3.09 -15.18
N LEU A 72 15.84 4.36 -14.88
CA LEU A 72 14.87 5.45 -14.97
C LEU A 72 14.42 5.71 -16.42
N ASP A 73 15.28 5.48 -17.40
CA ASP A 73 14.91 5.55 -18.82
C ASP A 73 13.88 4.48 -19.18
N ASN A 74 14.08 3.23 -18.76
CA ASN A 74 13.11 2.14 -18.97
C ASN A 74 11.77 2.41 -18.26
N PHE A 75 11.84 2.99 -17.05
CA PHE A 75 10.67 3.41 -16.31
C PHE A 75 9.90 4.54 -17.03
N ALA A 76 10.62 5.54 -17.55
CA ALA A 76 10.02 6.62 -18.32
C ALA A 76 9.34 6.12 -19.60
N LEU A 77 9.96 5.21 -20.35
CA LEU A 77 9.36 4.59 -21.54
C LEU A 77 8.01 3.93 -21.21
N SER A 78 7.94 3.21 -20.09
CA SER A 78 6.69 2.56 -19.66
C SER A 78 5.62 3.58 -19.27
N LEU A 79 5.98 4.69 -18.61
CA LEU A 79 5.05 5.77 -18.27
C LEU A 79 4.59 6.61 -19.47
N GLU A 80 5.39 6.67 -20.54
CA GLU A 80 5.03 7.30 -21.80
C GLU A 80 4.01 6.46 -22.57
N ASN A 81 4.21 5.14 -22.58
CA ASN A 81 3.31 4.16 -23.20
C ASN A 81 1.98 4.08 -22.46
N ASP A 82 1.97 4.16 -21.12
CA ASP A 82 0.77 4.24 -20.31
C ASP A 82 0.59 5.62 -19.69
N ARG A 83 -0.08 6.53 -20.42
CA ARG A 83 -0.39 7.90 -19.96
C ARG A 83 -1.48 7.96 -18.88
N ALA A 84 -2.18 6.86 -18.63
CA ALA A 84 -3.22 6.76 -17.61
C ALA A 84 -2.67 6.38 -16.23
N SER A 85 -1.36 6.14 -16.11
CA SER A 85 -0.71 5.78 -14.85
C SER A 85 0.12 6.90 -14.22
N ASN A 86 0.38 6.78 -12.92
CA ASN A 86 1.36 7.53 -12.16
C ASN A 86 2.59 6.64 -11.90
N GLY A 87 3.76 7.26 -11.90
CA GLY A 87 5.02 6.66 -11.48
C GLY A 87 5.29 6.98 -10.01
N PHE A 88 5.53 5.95 -9.21
CA PHE A 88 5.96 6.10 -7.81
C PHE A 88 7.42 5.70 -7.68
N VAL A 89 8.19 6.53 -6.97
CA VAL A 89 9.57 6.29 -6.59
C VAL A 89 9.60 6.19 -5.07
N ILE A 90 9.68 4.97 -4.53
CA ILE A 90 9.83 4.73 -3.10
C ILE A 90 11.30 4.49 -2.81
N VAL A 91 11.87 5.24 -1.87
CA VAL A 91 13.27 5.05 -1.46
C VAL A 91 13.33 4.72 0.02
N TYR A 92 14.02 3.63 0.34
CA TYR A 92 14.33 3.21 1.71
C TYR A 92 15.78 3.54 2.03
N ALA A 93 15.99 4.28 3.11
CA ALA A 93 17.33 4.54 3.62
C ALA A 93 17.96 3.27 4.23
N GLY A 94 19.27 3.08 4.07
CA GLY A 94 20.02 1.98 4.71
C GLY A 94 20.22 2.17 6.22
N GLY A 95 20.72 1.15 6.92
CA GLY A 95 20.90 1.17 8.39
C GLY A 95 21.96 2.17 8.92
N ARG A 96 22.79 2.73 8.03
CA ARG A 96 23.80 3.77 8.32
C ARG A 96 23.55 4.99 7.44
N PHE A 97 22.45 5.69 7.67
CA PHE A 97 22.01 6.78 6.80
C PHE A 97 21.89 8.12 7.53
N ARG A 98 21.83 9.19 6.73
CA ARG A 98 21.53 10.54 7.19
C ARG A 98 20.02 10.77 7.15
N ALA A 99 19.53 11.60 8.07
CA ALA A 99 18.14 12.03 8.04
C ALA A 99 17.84 12.77 6.73
N GLY A 100 16.75 12.40 6.05
CA GLY A 100 16.29 13.03 4.81
C GLY A 100 16.95 12.53 3.52
N GLU A 101 17.91 11.61 3.61
CA GLU A 101 18.66 11.12 2.44
C GLU A 101 17.79 10.33 1.45
N ALA A 102 16.84 9.52 1.94
CA ALA A 102 15.88 8.83 1.07
C ALA A 102 15.04 9.79 0.21
N LEU A 103 14.58 10.91 0.80
CA LEU A 103 13.85 11.93 0.06
C LEU A 103 14.74 12.66 -0.95
N ALA A 104 16.00 12.92 -0.62
CA ALA A 104 16.96 13.52 -1.56
C ALA A 104 17.17 12.61 -2.79
N TYR A 105 17.46 11.32 -2.57
CA TYR A 105 17.59 10.32 -3.64
C TYR A 105 16.34 10.22 -4.52
N GLY A 106 15.16 10.19 -3.90
CA GLY A 106 13.89 10.17 -4.64
C GLY A 106 13.66 11.45 -5.46
N ASN A 107 14.01 12.61 -4.91
CA ASN A 107 13.89 13.89 -5.60
C ASN A 107 14.87 14.01 -6.78
N ASP A 108 16.08 13.46 -6.68
CA ASP A 108 17.02 13.39 -7.80
C ASP A 108 16.48 12.51 -8.93
N SER A 109 15.89 11.36 -8.59
CA SER A 109 15.19 10.50 -9.57
C SER A 109 14.04 11.24 -10.24
N LYS A 110 13.21 11.97 -9.47
CA LYS A 110 12.13 12.80 -10.00
C LYS A 110 12.65 13.91 -10.91
N LYS A 111 13.74 14.58 -10.53
CA LYS A 111 14.39 15.62 -11.33
C LYS A 111 14.87 15.07 -12.67
N TYR A 112 15.42 13.86 -12.70
CA TYR A 112 15.82 13.19 -13.94
C TYR A 112 14.61 12.91 -14.84
N LEU A 113 13.57 12.26 -14.30
CA LEU A 113 12.36 11.89 -15.05
C LEU A 113 11.62 13.11 -15.62
N VAL A 114 11.51 14.18 -14.85
CA VAL A 114 10.83 15.42 -15.28
C VAL A 114 11.75 16.24 -16.19
N GLY A 115 13.00 16.44 -15.79
CA GLY A 115 13.93 17.35 -16.48
C GLY A 115 14.45 16.78 -17.79
N LYS A 116 14.91 15.52 -17.79
CA LYS A 116 15.53 14.86 -18.95
C LYS A 116 14.51 14.09 -19.77
N ARG A 117 13.64 13.29 -19.14
CA ARG A 117 12.62 12.47 -19.83
C ARG A 117 11.28 13.17 -20.05
N LYS A 118 11.13 14.41 -19.59
CA LYS A 118 9.94 15.26 -19.83
C LYS A 118 8.61 14.65 -19.39
N ILE A 119 8.63 13.75 -18.41
CA ILE A 119 7.40 13.24 -17.80
C ILE A 119 6.75 14.37 -17.00
N ASP A 120 5.42 14.52 -17.11
CA ASP A 120 4.67 15.48 -16.29
C ASP A 120 4.97 15.25 -14.80
N GLN A 121 5.45 16.30 -14.13
CA GLN A 121 5.80 16.28 -12.71
C GLN A 121 4.65 15.79 -11.82
N ARG A 122 3.40 16.03 -12.21
CA ARG A 122 2.21 15.59 -11.47
C ARG A 122 2.03 14.07 -11.48
N ARG A 123 2.65 13.39 -12.44
CA ARG A 123 2.62 11.92 -12.57
C ARG A 123 3.74 11.23 -11.81
N ILE A 124 4.73 11.95 -11.29
CA ILE A 124 5.85 11.36 -10.54
C ILE A 124 5.73 11.69 -9.05
N ILE A 125 5.48 10.67 -8.24
CA ILE A 125 5.31 10.78 -6.79
C ILE A 125 6.52 10.14 -6.10
N VAL A 126 7.16 10.89 -5.22
CA VAL A 126 8.26 10.38 -4.38
C VAL A 126 7.71 10.05 -3.01
N ILE A 127 8.02 8.86 -2.50
CA ILE A 127 7.61 8.41 -1.17
C ILE A 127 8.88 8.06 -0.37
N ASN A 128 8.96 8.58 0.85
CA ASN A 128 9.95 8.09 1.81
C ASN A 128 9.50 6.72 2.32
N GLY A 129 10.25 5.68 1.97
CA GLY A 129 9.94 4.30 2.34
C GLY A 129 10.25 3.96 3.80
N GLY A 130 10.95 4.83 4.52
CA GLY A 130 11.51 4.55 5.83
C GLY A 130 12.88 3.90 5.70
N TYR A 131 13.14 2.88 6.50
CA TYR A 131 14.47 2.29 6.63
C TYR A 131 14.47 0.79 6.33
N ARG A 132 15.50 0.36 5.63
CA ARG A 132 15.88 -1.04 5.42
C ARG A 132 17.35 -1.24 5.77
N GLN A 133 17.81 -2.48 5.77
CA GLN A 133 19.21 -2.78 6.07
C GLN A 133 20.16 -2.07 5.09
N ASN A 134 19.83 -2.08 3.80
CA ASN A 134 20.58 -1.43 2.72
C ASN A 134 19.71 -0.35 2.05
N LEU A 135 20.35 0.61 1.38
CA LEU A 135 19.66 1.54 0.48
C LEU A 135 18.91 0.75 -0.58
N GLU A 136 17.66 1.10 -0.80
CA GLU A 136 16.85 0.46 -1.83
C GLU A 136 15.84 1.41 -2.45
N THR A 137 15.65 1.30 -3.75
CA THR A 137 14.64 2.04 -4.50
C THR A 137 13.68 1.05 -5.17
N GLU A 138 12.39 1.28 -4.99
CA GLU A 138 11.31 0.58 -5.68
C GLU A 138 10.60 1.54 -6.63
N LEU A 139 10.48 1.14 -7.90
CA LEU A 139 9.73 1.88 -8.92
C LEU A 139 8.40 1.19 -9.17
N TYR A 140 7.30 1.93 -9.14
CA TYR A 140 5.97 1.41 -9.45
C TYR A 140 5.29 2.22 -10.54
N ILE A 141 4.50 1.54 -11.36
CA ILE A 141 3.56 2.13 -12.30
C ILE A 141 2.16 1.73 -11.84
N VAL A 142 1.34 2.72 -11.52
CA VAL A 142 0.02 2.48 -10.92
C VAL A 142 -1.01 3.35 -11.62
N PRO A 143 -2.17 2.81 -12.04
CA PRO A 143 -3.22 3.59 -12.69
C PRO A 143 -3.63 4.81 -11.86
N LYS A 144 -3.92 5.93 -12.53
CA LYS A 144 -4.47 7.13 -11.88
C LYS A 144 -5.70 6.77 -11.06
N ASN A 145 -5.86 7.45 -9.92
CA ASN A 145 -6.95 7.25 -8.95
C ASN A 145 -6.95 5.89 -8.23
N SER A 146 -5.93 5.05 -8.44
CA SER A 146 -5.72 3.87 -7.60
C SER A 146 -4.94 4.23 -6.32
N PRO A 147 -5.06 3.42 -5.24
CA PRO A 147 -4.25 3.60 -4.05
C PRO A 147 -2.75 3.63 -4.36
N ALA A 148 -1.98 4.44 -3.62
CA ALA A 148 -0.53 4.42 -3.73
C ALA A 148 0.05 3.10 -3.21
N PRO A 149 1.21 2.64 -3.72
CA PRO A 149 1.94 1.54 -3.10
C PRO A 149 2.31 1.87 -1.66
N THR A 150 2.11 0.91 -0.77
CA THR A 150 2.43 1.06 0.66
C THR A 150 3.89 0.72 0.91
N PRO A 151 4.68 1.61 1.53
CA PRO A 151 6.03 1.28 1.93
C PRO A 151 6.13 0.11 2.91
N SER A 152 7.18 -0.68 2.75
CA SER A 152 7.51 -1.82 3.61
C SER A 152 8.91 -1.66 4.22
N PRO A 153 9.11 -0.74 5.18
CA PRO A 153 10.35 -0.66 5.94
C PRO A 153 10.59 -1.94 6.74
N THR A 154 11.86 -2.31 6.90
CA THR A 154 12.27 -3.47 7.70
C THR A 154 12.99 -3.09 8.98
N LEU A 155 13.37 -1.82 9.13
CA LEU A 155 13.98 -1.29 10.35
C LEU A 155 13.10 -0.20 10.97
N SER A 156 13.01 -0.20 12.29
CA SER A 156 12.43 0.93 13.03
C SER A 156 13.42 2.08 13.13
N THR A 157 12.92 3.30 13.35
CA THR A 157 13.78 4.49 13.57
C THR A 157 14.78 4.30 14.71
N ASP A 158 14.40 3.53 15.74
CA ASP A 158 15.23 3.27 16.93
C ASP A 158 16.40 2.33 16.62
N GLN A 159 16.30 1.54 15.55
CA GLN A 159 17.35 0.63 15.09
C GLN A 159 18.37 1.30 14.14
N VAL A 160 18.14 2.56 13.76
CA VAL A 160 18.97 3.28 12.79
C VAL A 160 19.89 4.26 13.49
N LYS A 161 21.19 4.22 13.15
CA LYS A 161 22.17 5.20 13.64
C LYS A 161 22.23 6.39 12.67
N VAL A 162 21.61 7.51 13.06
CA VAL A 162 21.69 8.76 12.29
C VAL A 162 23.11 9.32 12.38
N ILE A 163 23.79 9.42 11.24
CA ILE A 163 25.12 10.05 11.16
C ILE A 163 24.92 11.57 11.06
N LYS A 164 25.36 12.34 12.07
CA LYS A 164 25.36 13.81 12.00
C LYS A 164 26.42 14.30 11.02
N LYS A 165 26.12 15.39 10.30
CA LYS A 165 27.06 16.06 9.40
C LYS A 165 28.13 16.78 10.24
N HIS A 166 29.40 16.45 10.02
CA HIS A 166 30.53 17.29 10.42
C HIS A 166 30.72 18.40 9.38
#